data_AF-A0A256Z6V7-F1
#
_entry.id   AF-A0A256Z6V7-F1
#
_cell.length_a   1.000
_cell.length_b   1.000
_cell.length_c   1.000
_cell.angle_alpha   90.00
_cell.angle_beta   90.00
_cell.angle_gamma   90.00
#
_symmetry.space_group_name_H-M   'P 1'
#
loop_
_entity.id
_entity.type
_entity.pdbx_description
1 polymer ?
#
loop_
_entity_poly.entity_id
_entity_poly.type
_entity_poly.pdbx_seq_one_letter_code
_entity_poly.pdbx_strand_id
1 'polypeptide(L)'
;MLVLNPLIGTLIVVLAMLIPALIIYLLYVSFRYEAFSEGSEKRKIYGCGEEVQPIQASVSIENLLWIAIKKSMKSLYTYIREVMHSGVMNDWLVYMFSYFSLLIIILVIMVFTMRWWA
;
A
#
# COMPACT_ATOMS: atom_id res chain seq x y z
N MET A 1 -32.73 -14.87 4.32
CA MET A 1 -31.62 -13.96 4.69
C MET A 1 -31.35 -14.13 6.18
N LEU A 2 -30.15 -14.59 6.55
CA LEU A 2 -29.75 -14.69 7.96
C LEU A 2 -29.59 -13.26 8.50
N VAL A 3 -30.58 -12.78 9.24
CA VAL A 3 -30.48 -11.52 9.98
C VAL A 3 -29.60 -11.80 11.19
N LEU A 4 -28.28 -11.70 11.00
CA LEU A 4 -27.35 -11.78 12.12
C LEU A 4 -27.57 -10.58 13.03
N ASN A 5 -27.62 -10.82 14.33
CA ASN A 5 -27.59 -9.76 15.33
C ASN A 5 -26.38 -8.85 15.02
N PRO A 6 -26.57 -7.53 14.91
CA PRO A 6 -25.52 -6.60 14.48
C PRO A 6 -24.23 -6.73 15.32
N LEU A 7 -24.37 -7.02 16.61
CA LEU A 7 -23.23 -7.28 17.52
C LEU A 7 -22.41 -8.51 17.10
N ILE A 8 -23.09 -9.59 16.70
CA ILE A 8 -22.45 -10.84 16.24
C ILE A 8 -21.81 -10.62 14.86
N GLY A 9 -22.47 -9.88 13.97
CA GLY A 9 -21.92 -9.52 12.66
C GLY A 9 -20.63 -8.71 12.78
N THR A 10 -20.62 -7.68 13.63
CA THR A 10 -19.41 -6.87 13.88
C THR A 10 -18.29 -7.72 14.48
N LEU A 11 -18.58 -8.60 15.43
CA LEU A 11 -17.59 -9.48 16.05
C LEU A 11 -16.93 -10.40 15.01
N ILE A 12 -17.72 -10.98 14.10
CA ILE A 12 -17.22 -11.85 13.04
C ILE A 12 -16.30 -11.08 12.08
N VAL A 13 -16.68 -9.87 11.69
CA VAL A 13 -15.86 -9.04 10.79
C VAL A 13 -14.55 -8.63 11.45
N VAL A 14 -14.57 -8.24 12.73
CA VAL A 14 -13.35 -7.91 13.48
C VAL A 14 -12.42 -9.11 13.58
N LEU A 15 -12.95 -10.30 13.90
CA LEU A 15 -12.15 -11.53 13.94
C LEU A 15 -11.59 -11.90 12.56
N ALA A 16 -12.39 -11.77 11.51
CA ALA A 16 -11.98 -12.03 10.14
C ALA A 16 -10.86 -11.10 9.65
N MET A 17 -10.75 -9.89 10.20
CA MET A 17 -9.66 -8.96 9.93
C MET A 17 -8.43 -9.19 10.82
N LEU A 18 -8.66 -9.52 12.09
CA LEU A 18 -7.60 -9.66 13.09
C LEU A 18 -6.75 -10.91 12.84
N ILE A 19 -7.36 -12.02 12.41
CA ILE A 19 -6.65 -13.27 12.09
C ILE A 19 -5.59 -13.09 10.99
N PRO A 20 -5.92 -12.58 9.78
CA PRO A 20 -4.93 -12.38 8.73
C PRO A 20 -3.89 -11.31 9.11
N ALA A 21 -4.28 -10.24 9.82
CA ALA A 21 -3.34 -9.24 10.32
C ALA A 21 -2.32 -9.85 11.30
N LEU A 22 -2.77 -10.71 12.22
CA LEU A 22 -1.90 -11.44 13.14
C LEU A 22 -0.95 -12.37 12.40
N ILE A 23 -1.43 -13.09 11.38
CA ILE A 23 -0.60 -13.96 10.55
C ILE A 23 0.50 -13.15 9.86
N ILE A 24 0.16 -12.04 9.20
CA ILE A 24 1.13 -11.16 8.53
C ILE A 24 2.13 -10.60 9.54
N TYR A 25 1.69 -10.17 10.71
CA TYR A 25 2.56 -9.67 11.77
C TYR A 25 3.55 -10.75 12.26
N LEU A 26 3.07 -11.97 12.48
CA LEU A 26 3.92 -13.09 12.88
C LEU A 26 4.93 -13.46 11.80
N LEU A 27 4.53 -13.46 10.52
CA LEU A 27 5.45 -13.64 9.40
C LEU A 27 6.50 -12.53 9.38
N TYR A 28 6.09 -11.27 9.51
CA TYR A 28 7.02 -10.15 9.58
C TYR A 28 8.02 -10.29 10.73
N VAL A 29 7.57 -10.60 11.95
CA VAL A 29 8.47 -10.78 13.10
C VAL A 29 9.42 -11.98 12.91
N SER A 30 8.95 -13.05 12.26
CA SER A 30 9.77 -14.24 11.99
C SER A 30 10.82 -14.00 10.91
N PHE A 31 10.52 -13.17 9.90
CA PHE A 31 11.39 -12.94 8.74
C PHE A 31 12.11 -11.58 8.73
N ARG A 32 11.87 -10.70 9.71
CA ARG A 32 12.52 -9.37 9.76
C ARG A 32 14.00 -9.40 10.14
N TYR A 33 14.51 -10.53 10.63
CA TYR A 33 15.93 -10.71 10.94
C TYR A 33 16.62 -11.32 9.72
N GLU A 34 17.22 -10.45 8.89
CA GLU A 34 18.33 -10.69 7.93
C GLU A 34 18.31 -9.73 6.72
N ALA A 35 17.36 -8.79 6.62
CA ALA A 35 17.20 -8.00 5.39
C ALA A 35 18.16 -6.80 5.22
N PHE A 36 19.00 -6.47 6.19
CA PHE A 36 19.93 -5.34 6.09
C PHE A 36 21.34 -5.72 6.56
N SER A 37 21.98 -6.61 5.80
CA SER A 37 23.43 -6.49 5.64
C SER A 37 23.67 -5.15 4.92
N GLU A 38 24.39 -4.24 5.56
CA GLU A 38 24.89 -2.98 5.00
C GLU A 38 25.92 -3.18 3.86
N GLY A 39 25.83 -4.31 3.13
CA GLY A 39 26.58 -4.60 1.92
C GLY A 39 25.86 -4.02 0.70
N SER A 40 26.37 -2.89 0.23
CA SER A 40 25.84 -1.97 -0.79
C SER A 40 25.60 -2.53 -2.20
N GLU A 41 25.66 -3.84 -2.44
CA GLU A 41 25.50 -4.43 -3.79
C GLU A 41 24.05 -4.42 -4.29
N LYS A 42 23.06 -4.63 -3.43
CA LYS A 42 21.63 -4.58 -3.83
C LYS A 42 21.17 -3.17 -4.22
N ARG A 43 21.94 -2.13 -3.88
CA ARG A 43 21.69 -0.74 -4.30
C ARG A 43 22.42 -0.36 -5.58
N LYS A 44 23.36 -1.18 -6.06
CA LYS A 44 24.06 -0.95 -7.32
C LYS A 44 23.17 -1.35 -8.49
N ILE A 45 23.36 -0.67 -9.61
CA ILE A 45 22.68 -0.98 -10.86
C ILE A 45 23.19 -2.35 -11.31
N TYR A 46 22.27 -3.29 -11.57
CA TYR A 46 22.63 -4.62 -12.04
C TYR A 46 23.23 -4.53 -13.45
N GLY A 47 24.55 -4.69 -13.54
CA GLY A 47 25.32 -4.58 -14.78
C GLY A 47 25.86 -5.90 -15.32
N CYS A 48 25.26 -7.05 -14.96
CA CYS A 48 25.78 -8.37 -15.33
C CYS A 48 27.27 -8.59 -15.00
N GLY A 49 27.76 -7.98 -13.90
CA GLY A 49 29.17 -8.03 -13.51
C GLY A 49 30.00 -6.81 -13.90
N GLU A 50 29.43 -5.86 -14.65
CA GLU A 50 30.07 -4.60 -15.01
C GLU A 50 29.64 -3.46 -14.08
N GLU A 51 30.56 -2.52 -13.82
CA GLU A 51 30.23 -1.27 -13.15
C GLU A 51 29.50 -0.33 -14.11
N VAL A 52 28.17 -0.39 -14.11
CA VAL A 52 27.32 0.45 -14.97
C VAL A 52 27.15 1.82 -14.33
N GLN A 53 27.56 2.86 -15.05
CA GLN A 53 27.30 4.23 -14.64
C GLN A 53 25.79 4.53 -14.75
N PRO A 54 25.20 5.30 -13.81
CA PRO A 54 23.76 5.61 -13.84
C PRO A 54 23.25 6.22 -15.15
N ILE A 55 24.14 6.90 -15.88
CA ILE A 55 23.83 7.49 -17.19
C ILE A 55 23.58 6.42 -18.27
N GLN A 56 24.32 5.30 -18.22
CA GLN A 56 24.22 4.18 -19.16
C GLN A 56 23.01 3.28 -18.87
N ALA A 57 22.60 3.22 -17.59
CA ALA A 57 21.41 2.50 -17.16
C ALA A 57 20.10 3.27 -17.41
N SER A 58 20.19 4.55 -17.73
CA SER A 58 19.02 5.38 -17.99
C SER A 58 18.56 5.18 -19.43
N VAL A 59 17.27 4.86 -19.61
CA VAL A 59 16.62 4.86 -20.93
C VAL A 59 16.83 6.24 -21.56
N SER A 60 17.36 6.25 -22.80
CA SER A 60 17.64 7.45 -23.60
C SER A 60 16.56 8.53 -23.41
N ILE A 61 17.02 9.74 -23.07
CA ILE A 61 16.21 10.93 -22.78
C ILE A 61 15.51 11.48 -24.05
N GLU A 62 15.76 10.91 -25.22
CA GLU A 62 15.33 11.48 -26.51
C GLU A 62 13.83 11.36 -26.84
N ASN A 63 13.02 10.75 -25.96
CA ASN A 63 11.57 10.79 -26.12
C ASN A 63 10.97 12.03 -25.44
N LEU A 64 10.73 13.07 -26.23
CA LEU A 64 9.99 14.29 -25.84
C LEU A 64 8.70 14.00 -25.06
N LEU A 65 7.97 12.95 -25.46
CA LEU A 65 6.77 12.47 -24.76
C LEU A 65 7.08 11.92 -23.36
N TRP A 66 8.20 11.21 -23.22
CA TRP A 66 8.64 10.67 -21.93
C TRP A 66 9.06 11.78 -20.96
N ILE A 67 9.69 12.86 -21.44
CA ILE A 67 10.02 14.02 -20.62
C ILE A 67 8.74 14.70 -20.12
N ALA A 68 7.74 14.90 -20.98
CA ALA A 68 6.47 15.52 -20.61
C ALA A 68 5.71 14.67 -19.57
N ILE A 69 5.62 13.36 -19.79
CA ILE A 69 5.00 12.42 -18.85
C ILE A 69 5.77 12.40 -17.53
N LYS A 70 7.10 12.27 -17.58
CA LYS A 70 7.95 12.26 -16.38
C LYS A 70 7.80 13.55 -15.60
N LYS A 71 7.74 14.72 -16.24
CA LYS A 71 7.59 16.02 -15.56
C LYS A 71 6.20 16.19 -14.95
N SER A 72 5.15 15.79 -15.67
CA SER A 72 3.77 15.81 -15.18
C SER A 72 3.56 14.85 -14.00
N MET A 73 4.08 13.63 -14.11
CA MET A 73 3.93 12.57 -13.11
C MET A 73 4.97 12.64 -11.99
N LYS A 74 6.01 13.48 -12.09
CA LYS A 74 7.07 13.57 -11.07
C LYS A 74 6.50 13.91 -9.70
N SER A 75 5.64 14.92 -9.65
CA SER A 75 5.01 15.36 -8.39
C SER A 75 4.18 14.23 -7.76
N LEU A 76 3.38 13.54 -8.59
CA LEU A 76 2.56 12.41 -8.15
C LEU A 76 3.42 11.23 -7.66
N TYR A 77 4.45 10.87 -8.42
CA TYR A 77 5.36 9.79 -8.06
C TYR A 77 6.12 10.10 -6.76
N THR A 78 6.64 11.31 -6.62
CA THR A 78 7.31 11.77 -5.38
C THR A 78 6.34 11.73 -4.21
N TYR A 79 5.10 12.20 -4.39
CA TYR A 79 4.07 12.12 -3.36
C TYR A 79 3.74 10.68 -2.95
N ILE A 80 3.48 9.79 -3.91
CA ILE A 80 3.15 8.38 -3.62
C ILE A 80 4.32 7.70 -2.89
N ARG A 81 5.55 7.95 -3.33
CA ARG A 81 6.74 7.34 -2.76
C ARG A 81 7.04 7.87 -1.36
N GLU A 82 7.06 9.18 -1.18
CA GLU A 82 7.56 9.80 0.05
C GLU A 82 6.48 9.96 1.11
N VAL A 83 5.23 10.19 0.69
CA VAL A 83 4.11 10.42 1.62
C VAL A 83 3.31 9.14 1.84
N MET A 84 2.90 8.45 0.76
CA MET A 84 2.08 7.24 0.93
C MET A 84 2.88 5.99 1.29
N HIS A 85 4.16 5.92 0.88
CA HIS A 85 5.07 4.80 1.17
C HIS A 85 6.21 5.24 2.09
N SER A 86 5.89 6.02 3.13
CA SER A 86 6.86 6.50 4.13
C SER A 86 7.58 5.36 4.86
N GLY A 87 7.02 4.14 4.86
CA GLY A 87 7.53 2.98 5.59
C GLY A 87 7.26 3.05 7.10
N VAL A 88 6.58 4.09 7.57
CA VAL A 88 6.17 4.26 8.96
C VAL A 88 4.87 3.51 9.18
N MET A 89 4.88 2.54 10.11
CA MET A 89 3.71 1.70 10.40
C MET A 89 2.47 2.52 10.81
N ASN A 90 2.68 3.62 11.54
CA ASN A 90 1.60 4.49 11.98
C ASN A 90 0.84 5.13 10.80
N ASP A 91 1.56 5.60 9.77
CA ASP A 91 0.93 6.21 8.58
C ASP A 91 0.07 5.18 7.84
N TRP A 92 0.55 3.94 7.74
CA TRP A 92 -0.22 2.83 7.16
C TRP A 92 -1.49 2.53 7.94
N LEU A 93 -1.43 2.49 9.28
CA LEU A 93 -2.60 2.28 10.12
C LEU A 93 -3.63 3.39 9.93
N VAL A 94 -3.19 4.65 9.87
CA VAL A 94 -4.06 5.80 9.58
C VAL A 94 -4.76 5.61 8.22
N TYR A 95 -4.04 5.22 7.18
CA TYR A 95 -4.65 4.94 5.87
C TYR A 95 -5.71 3.83 5.95
N MET A 96 -5.43 2.74 6.65
CA MET A 96 -6.38 1.64 6.82
C MET A 96 -7.63 2.07 7.58
N PHE A 97 -7.49 2.77 8.70
CA PHE A 97 -8.63 3.31 9.47
C PHE A 97 -9.46 4.29 8.65
N SER A 98 -8.81 5.17 7.87
CA SER A 98 -9.48 6.12 6.97
C SER A 98 -10.31 5.37 5.92
N TYR A 99 -9.72 4.36 5.30
CA TYR A 99 -10.37 3.54 4.28
C TYR A 99 -11.56 2.76 4.84
N PHE A 100 -11.41 2.12 6.01
CA PHE A 100 -12.52 1.44 6.66
C PHE A 100 -13.65 2.39 7.07
N SER A 101 -13.32 3.57 7.57
CA SER A 101 -14.32 4.60 7.92
C SER A 101 -15.12 5.02 6.69
N LEU A 102 -14.45 5.23 5.54
CA LEU A 102 -15.11 5.53 4.27
C LEU A 102 -16.08 4.41 3.85
N LEU A 103 -15.63 3.14 3.91
CA LEU A 103 -16.47 1.99 3.56
C LEU A 103 -17.71 1.88 4.47
N ILE A 104 -17.56 2.15 5.77
CA ILE A 104 -18.69 2.17 6.71
C ILE A 104 -19.69 3.26 6.32
N ILE A 105 -19.22 4.46 5.99
CA ILE A 105 -20.10 5.57 5.55
C ILE A 105 -20.86 5.16 4.28
N ILE A 106 -20.17 4.59 3.29
CA ILE A 106 -20.79 4.11 2.04
C ILE A 106 -21.85 3.04 2.35
N LEU A 107 -21.54 2.10 3.23
CA LEU A 107 -22.46 1.04 3.62
C LEU A 107 -23.71 1.59 4.33
N VAL A 108 -23.54 2.55 5.24
CA VAL A 108 -24.66 3.25 5.90
C VAL A 108 -25.54 3.92 4.84
N ILE A 109 -24.96 4.67 3.92
CA ILE A 109 -25.70 5.32 2.82
C ILE A 109 -26.48 4.27 2.01
N MET A 110 -25.83 3.17 1.61
CA MET A 110 -26.48 2.09 0.87
C MET A 110 -27.64 1.44 1.63
N VAL A 111 -27.49 1.20 2.93
CA VAL A 111 -28.57 0.62 3.75
C VAL A 111 -29.73 1.59 3.86
N PHE A 112 -29.46 2.87 4.09
CA PHE A 112 -30.50 3.89 4.16
C PHE A 112 -31.22 4.09 2.83
N THR A 113 -30.50 4.08 1.69
CA THR A 113 -31.13 4.16 0.37
C THR A 113 -31.92 2.91 0.08
N MET A 114 -31.38 1.69 0.24
CA MET A 114 -32.14 0.46 0.01
C MET A 114 -33.38 0.33 0.90
N ARG A 115 -33.34 0.81 2.15
CA ARG A 115 -34.50 0.81 3.06
C ARG A 115 -35.58 1.81 2.68
N TRP A 116 -35.26 2.85 1.92
CA TRP A 116 -36.24 3.84 1.43
C TRP A 116 -36.95 3.42 0.14
N TRP A 117 -36.43 2.42 -0.57
CA TRP A 117 -36.99 1.91 -1.84
C TRP A 117 -37.68 0.55 -1.72
N ALA A 118 -37.76 -0.02 -0.51
CA ALA A 118 -38.47 -1.27 -0.17
C ALA A 118 -39.70 -0.97 0.69
#